data_AF-A0A183JNE7-F1
#
_entry.id   AF-A0A183JNE7-F1
#
_cell.length_a   1.000
_cell.length_b   1.000
_cell.length_c   1.000
_cell.angle_alpha   90.00
_cell.angle_beta   90.00
_cell.angle_gamma   90.00
#
_symmetry.space_group_name_H-M   'P 1'
#
loop_
_entity.id
_entity.type
_entity.pdbx_description
1 polymer ?
#
loop_
_entity_poly.entity_id
_entity_poly.type
_entity_poly.pdbx_seq_one_letter_code
_entity_poly.pdbx_strand_id
1 'polypeptide(L)'
;MKDSVDAQIRDQRAGFSKERSCADQIATLRIIVEQSIEWDSSLYINLIDYEKALDSVDRTTLWKLLRHYGVPEKIVNIIRNSCDGLDCKIVHVGQLTDSFEVKTGVRQGCLLSPFLFLLVIDRIMKTSTSDGKHGIQWTARMQLDDLHFAGDLALLSHTQQQMQEKTTSVAAASATVGLNIDEGKSKILQYNTACNNRITIDGEDLEDVKTFTYLCSIIDAHGGLDSDAQERIGKARAAHLQLKNIWNSKKLSTNTNVSIFNTNVKTFLLYGEET
;
A
#
# COMPACT_ATOMS: atom_id res chain seq x y z
N MET A 1 9.38 -21.83 3.91
CA MET A 1 9.89 -20.44 3.77
C MET A 1 8.95 -19.50 4.45
N LYS A 2 7.68 -19.42 4.03
CA LYS A 2 6.65 -18.60 4.68
C LYS A 2 6.60 -18.82 6.20
N ASP A 3 6.42 -20.06 6.67
CA ASP A 3 6.32 -20.36 8.12
C ASP A 3 7.56 -19.97 8.94
N SER A 4 8.76 -20.06 8.35
CA SER A 4 10.02 -19.69 9.02
C SER A 4 10.23 -18.18 9.09
N VAL A 5 9.68 -17.44 8.12
CA VAL A 5 9.82 -15.99 8.01
C VAL A 5 8.67 -15.28 8.72
N ASP A 6 7.46 -15.83 8.70
CA ASP A 6 6.27 -15.27 9.34
C ASP A 6 6.48 -15.08 10.85
N ALA A 7 7.24 -15.96 11.52
CA ALA A 7 7.61 -15.81 12.94
C ALA A 7 8.51 -14.59 13.23
N GLN A 8 9.12 -13.99 12.21
CA GLN A 8 10.00 -12.83 12.34
C GLN A 8 9.36 -11.54 11.83
N ILE A 9 8.23 -11.58 11.11
CA ILE A 9 7.59 -10.39 10.52
C ILE A 9 6.72 -9.68 11.56
N ARG A 10 6.55 -8.35 11.42
CA ARG A 10 5.72 -7.52 12.31
C ARG A 10 4.23 -7.84 12.22
N ASP A 11 3.55 -7.73 13.37
CA ASP A 11 2.10 -7.93 13.51
C ASP A 11 1.25 -6.81 12.91
N GLN A 12 1.80 -5.70 12.44
CA GLN A 12 1.04 -4.62 11.79
C GLN A 12 0.67 -4.94 10.33
N ARG A 13 1.18 -6.05 9.78
CA ARG A 13 0.98 -6.45 8.39
C ARG A 13 -0.40 -7.02 8.13
N ALA A 14 -1.07 -6.55 7.08
CA ALA A 14 -2.28 -7.22 6.58
C ALA A 14 -2.14 -7.83 5.18
N GLY A 15 -1.26 -7.31 4.32
CA GLY A 15 -1.08 -7.82 2.96
C GLY A 15 -0.56 -9.27 2.92
N PHE A 16 -1.25 -10.16 2.22
CA PHE A 16 -0.86 -11.56 1.96
C PHE A 16 -0.73 -12.47 3.22
N SER A 17 -1.35 -12.06 4.33
CA SER A 17 -1.53 -12.86 5.54
C SER A 17 -2.85 -13.65 5.45
N LYS A 18 -2.90 -14.86 6.02
CA LYS A 18 -4.05 -15.79 5.84
C LYS A 18 -5.37 -15.28 6.46
N GLU A 19 -5.29 -14.31 7.38
CA GLU A 19 -6.40 -13.90 8.25
C GLU A 19 -6.67 -12.39 8.22
N ARG A 20 -6.13 -11.64 7.25
CA ARG A 20 -6.29 -10.18 7.20
C ARG A 20 -6.67 -9.73 5.80
N SER A 21 -7.85 -9.14 5.68
CA SER A 21 -8.40 -8.67 4.42
C SER A 21 -8.06 -7.20 4.16
N CYS A 22 -8.30 -6.77 2.93
CA CYS A 22 -8.31 -5.36 2.58
C CYS A 22 -9.39 -4.61 3.38
N ALA A 23 -10.56 -5.22 3.57
CA ALA A 23 -11.66 -4.64 4.33
C ALA A 23 -11.28 -4.40 5.79
N ASP A 24 -10.55 -5.32 6.43
CA ASP A 24 -10.06 -5.14 7.81
C ASP A 24 -9.18 -3.90 7.95
N GLN A 25 -8.32 -3.63 6.96
CA GLN A 25 -7.43 -2.46 6.98
C GLN A 25 -8.17 -1.16 6.73
N ILE A 26 -9.11 -1.15 5.78
CA ILE A 26 -9.99 0.00 5.54
C ILE A 26 -10.79 0.29 6.81
N ALA A 27 -11.42 -0.73 7.41
CA ALA A 27 -12.20 -0.60 8.63
C ALA A 27 -11.35 -0.11 9.80
N THR A 28 -10.15 -0.65 10.00
CA THR A 28 -9.22 -0.21 11.06
C THR A 28 -8.88 1.27 10.92
N LEU A 29 -8.53 1.70 9.70
CA LEU A 29 -8.21 3.10 9.44
C LEU A 29 -9.41 4.02 9.67
N ARG A 30 -10.61 3.60 9.25
CA ARG A 30 -11.86 4.34 9.49
C ARG A 30 -12.16 4.48 10.98
N ILE A 31 -12.03 3.41 11.75
CA ILE A 31 -12.22 3.44 13.21
C ILE A 31 -11.24 4.41 13.86
N ILE A 32 -9.97 4.43 13.43
CA ILE A 32 -8.97 5.38 13.94
C ILE A 32 -9.38 6.83 13.65
N VAL A 33 -9.84 7.10 12.43
CA VAL A 33 -10.32 8.42 12.02
C VAL A 33 -11.55 8.83 12.83
N GLU A 34 -12.57 7.98 12.89
CA GLU A 34 -13.82 8.22 13.62
C GLU A 34 -13.56 8.50 15.10
N GLN A 35 -12.74 7.67 15.76
CA GLN A 35 -12.35 7.89 17.15
C GLN A 35 -11.56 9.19 17.32
N SER A 36 -10.66 9.53 16.40
CA SER A 36 -9.92 10.79 16.50
C SER A 36 -10.86 11.98 16.43
N ILE A 37 -11.85 11.94 15.52
CA ILE A 37 -12.90 12.95 15.38
C ILE A 37 -13.78 13.03 16.64
N GLU A 38 -14.30 11.90 17.12
CA GLU A 38 -15.21 11.82 18.26
C GLU A 38 -14.56 12.36 19.56
N TRP A 39 -13.28 12.06 19.75
CA TRP A 39 -12.54 12.44 20.96
C TRP A 39 -11.78 13.77 20.83
N ASP A 40 -11.99 14.52 19.74
CA ASP A 40 -11.25 15.76 19.42
C ASP A 40 -9.72 15.58 19.53
N SER A 41 -9.23 14.40 19.18
CA SER A 41 -7.81 14.07 19.19
C SER A 41 -7.19 14.41 17.85
N SER A 42 -6.02 15.03 17.87
CA SER A 42 -5.26 15.28 16.66
C SER A 42 -4.75 13.97 16.05
N LEU A 43 -4.85 13.87 14.72
CA LEU A 43 -4.38 12.72 13.97
C LEU A 43 -3.75 13.21 12.67
N TYR A 44 -2.55 12.72 12.39
CA TYR A 44 -1.85 12.86 11.13
C TYR A 44 -1.74 11.47 10.51
N ILE A 45 -2.10 11.38 9.23
CA ILE A 45 -1.92 10.20 8.41
C ILE A 45 -1.01 10.58 7.25
N ASN A 46 0.14 9.92 7.12
CA ASN A 46 1.02 10.10 5.96
C ASN A 46 0.99 8.84 5.10
N LEU A 47 0.52 9.01 3.87
CA LEU A 47 0.46 7.95 2.88
C LEU A 47 1.72 8.01 2.03
N ILE A 48 2.51 6.96 2.12
CA ILE A 48 3.76 6.83 1.40
C ILE A 48 3.53 6.00 0.14
N ASP A 49 3.82 6.61 -1.01
CA ASP A 49 3.94 5.92 -2.29
C ASP A 49 5.42 5.85 -2.68
N TYR A 50 5.85 4.81 -3.38
CA TYR A 50 7.24 4.62 -3.78
C TYR A 50 7.38 4.69 -5.30
N GLU A 51 8.42 5.38 -5.76
CA GLU A 51 8.75 5.44 -7.16
C GLU A 51 9.16 4.05 -7.69
N LYS A 52 8.34 3.49 -8.58
CA LYS A 52 8.58 2.20 -9.25
C LYS A 52 9.00 1.10 -8.25
N ALA A 53 8.25 1.00 -7.15
CA ALA A 53 8.64 0.24 -5.96
C ALA A 53 9.26 -1.15 -6.23
N LEU A 54 8.64 -1.96 -7.09
CA LEU A 54 9.16 -3.29 -7.43
C LEU A 54 10.45 -3.22 -8.27
N ASP A 55 10.60 -2.25 -9.15
CA ASP A 55 11.74 -2.11 -10.06
C ASP A 55 12.97 -1.48 -9.38
N SER A 56 12.75 -0.76 -8.27
CA SER A 56 13.78 0.04 -7.58
C SER A 56 14.58 -0.72 -6.53
N VAL A 57 14.03 -1.80 -5.94
CA VAL A 57 14.68 -2.54 -4.84
C VAL A 57 16.13 -2.93 -5.17
N ASP A 58 17.06 -2.59 -4.29
CA ASP A 58 18.46 -3.02 -4.42
C ASP A 58 18.60 -4.53 -4.14
N ARG A 59 18.99 -5.28 -5.18
CA ARG A 59 19.13 -6.74 -5.09
C ARG A 59 20.19 -7.16 -4.10
N THR A 60 21.29 -6.40 -3.99
CA THR A 60 22.39 -6.73 -3.06
C THR A 60 21.88 -6.73 -1.61
N THR A 61 21.11 -5.72 -1.27
CA THR A 61 20.47 -5.55 0.04
C THR A 61 19.37 -6.59 0.24
N LEU A 62 18.54 -6.87 -0.77
CA LEU A 62 17.53 -7.92 -0.71
C LEU A 62 18.13 -9.31 -0.39
N TRP A 63 19.26 -9.68 -0.99
CA TRP A 63 19.91 -10.97 -0.70
C TRP A 63 20.49 -11.05 0.72
N LYS A 64 21.00 -9.93 1.24
CA LYS A 64 21.43 -9.84 2.65
C LYS A 64 20.23 -9.94 3.57
N LEU A 65 19.12 -9.31 3.19
CA LEU A 65 17.89 -9.28 3.95
C LEU A 65 17.28 -10.68 4.08
N LEU A 66 17.17 -11.44 2.98
CA LEU A 66 16.67 -12.82 3.03
C LEU A 66 17.47 -13.69 4.01
N ARG A 67 18.81 -13.56 4.02
CA ARG A 67 19.67 -14.25 4.97
C ARG A 67 19.40 -13.82 6.41
N HIS A 68 19.19 -12.52 6.63
CA HIS A 68 18.84 -11.98 7.94
C HIS A 68 17.52 -12.56 8.47
N TYR A 69 16.52 -12.74 7.60
CA TYR A 69 15.26 -13.43 7.93
C TYR A 69 15.38 -14.96 8.03
N GLY A 70 16.60 -15.51 8.02
CA GLY A 70 16.85 -16.95 8.19
C GLY A 70 16.57 -17.80 6.95
N VAL A 71 16.41 -17.20 5.76
CA VAL A 71 16.26 -17.96 4.52
C VAL A 71 17.58 -18.67 4.19
N PRO A 72 17.59 -20.01 4.03
CA PRO A 72 18.81 -20.75 3.72
C PRO A 72 19.51 -20.29 2.44
N GLU A 73 20.84 -20.25 2.45
CA GLU A 73 21.68 -19.78 1.33
C GLU A 73 21.31 -20.44 -0.01
N LYS A 74 21.02 -21.74 0.00
CA LYS A 74 20.60 -22.48 -1.19
C LYS A 74 19.35 -21.88 -1.83
N ILE A 75 18.39 -21.45 -1.01
CA ILE A 75 17.17 -20.83 -1.52
C ILE A 75 17.45 -19.40 -1.99
N VAL A 76 18.25 -18.63 -1.26
CA VAL A 76 18.67 -17.28 -1.68
C VAL A 76 19.33 -17.32 -3.05
N ASN A 77 20.18 -18.32 -3.32
CA ASN A 77 20.83 -18.49 -4.62
C ASN A 77 19.84 -18.86 -5.73
N ILE A 78 18.81 -19.67 -5.45
CA ILE A 78 17.75 -19.97 -6.43
C ILE A 78 16.97 -18.71 -6.79
N ILE A 79 16.63 -17.89 -5.79
CA ILE A 79 15.91 -16.63 -5.99
C ILE A 79 16.78 -15.66 -6.79
N ARG A 80 18.05 -15.51 -6.39
CA ARG A 80 19.03 -14.66 -7.09
C ARG A 80 19.14 -15.04 -8.57
N ASN A 81 19.33 -16.32 -8.87
CA ASN A 81 19.42 -16.83 -10.24
C ASN A 81 18.13 -16.63 -11.05
N SER A 82 16.98 -16.48 -10.38
CA SER A 82 15.70 -16.19 -11.03
C SER A 82 15.52 -14.71 -11.37
N CYS A 83 16.35 -13.83 -10.79
CA CYS A 83 16.32 -12.38 -11.01
C CYS A 83 17.49 -11.90 -11.88
N ASP A 84 18.66 -12.54 -11.79
CA ASP A 84 19.88 -12.14 -12.50
C ASP A 84 19.91 -12.66 -13.95
N GLY A 85 20.67 -11.99 -14.82
CA GLY A 85 20.84 -12.37 -16.24
C GLY A 85 19.59 -12.18 -17.10
N LEU A 86 18.65 -11.35 -16.65
CA LEU A 86 17.43 -11.02 -17.39
C LEU A 86 17.69 -9.84 -18.34
N ASP A 87 17.54 -10.09 -19.63
CA ASP A 87 17.45 -9.03 -20.64
C ASP A 87 15.99 -8.71 -20.94
N CYS A 88 15.64 -7.43 -20.83
CA CYS A 88 14.33 -6.91 -21.17
C CYS A 88 14.36 -6.15 -22.49
N LYS A 89 13.26 -6.25 -23.25
CA LYS A 89 12.98 -5.43 -24.42
C LYS A 89 11.60 -4.83 -24.27
N ILE A 90 11.45 -3.56 -24.62
CA ILE A 90 10.18 -2.84 -24.50
C ILE A 90 9.54 -2.79 -25.89
N VAL A 91 8.23 -2.99 -25.96
CA VAL A 91 7.47 -2.73 -27.18
C VAL A 91 6.99 -1.29 -27.11
N HIS A 92 7.52 -0.43 -27.98
CA HIS A 92 7.10 0.96 -28.11
C HIS A 92 6.58 1.20 -29.53
N VAL A 93 5.27 1.50 -29.66
CA VAL A 93 4.62 1.76 -30.97
C VAL A 93 4.81 0.60 -31.96
N GLY A 94 4.63 -0.64 -31.47
CA GLY A 94 4.74 -1.84 -32.28
C GLY A 94 6.17 -2.26 -32.68
N GLN A 95 7.19 -1.50 -32.26
CA GLN A 95 8.59 -1.84 -32.47
C GLN A 95 9.25 -2.28 -31.15
N LEU A 96 10.13 -3.26 -31.23
CA LEU A 96 10.95 -3.71 -30.10
C LEU A 96 12.15 -2.77 -29.93
N THR A 97 12.43 -2.34 -28.71
CA THR A 97 13.70 -1.69 -28.38
C THR A 97 14.85 -2.69 -28.37
N ASP A 98 16.08 -2.17 -28.34
CA ASP A 98 17.25 -2.97 -27.98
C ASP A 98 17.08 -3.59 -26.59
N SER A 99 17.74 -4.74 -26.38
CA SER A 99 17.77 -5.39 -25.07
C SER A 99 18.66 -4.62 -24.12
N PHE A 100 18.18 -4.51 -22.88
CA PHE A 100 18.97 -4.04 -21.77
C PHE A 100 18.85 -5.01 -20.59
N GLU A 101 19.93 -5.13 -19.85
CA GLU A 101 19.99 -5.97 -18.67
C GLU A 101 19.21 -5.33 -17.50
N VAL A 102 18.37 -6.11 -16.83
CA VAL A 102 17.64 -5.68 -15.63
C VAL A 102 18.52 -5.90 -14.40
N LYS A 103 19.04 -4.80 -13.85
CA LYS A 103 20.00 -4.82 -12.73
C LYS A 103 19.37 -4.61 -11.35
N THR A 104 18.18 -4.03 -11.30
CA THR A 104 17.49 -3.69 -10.04
C THR A 104 16.12 -4.35 -9.96
N GLY A 105 15.54 -4.31 -8.78
CA GLY A 105 14.17 -4.69 -8.55
C GLY A 105 13.88 -6.17 -8.63
N VAL A 106 12.60 -6.47 -8.41
CA VAL A 106 11.97 -7.77 -8.51
C VAL A 106 10.93 -7.74 -9.64
N ARG A 107 10.74 -8.87 -10.32
CA ARG A 107 9.95 -8.92 -11.55
C ARG A 107 8.45 -8.72 -11.27
N GLN A 108 7.83 -7.72 -11.89
CA GLN A 108 6.37 -7.58 -11.85
C GLN A 108 5.67 -8.80 -12.46
N GLY A 109 4.60 -9.28 -11.81
CA GLY A 109 3.87 -10.49 -12.22
C GLY A 109 4.51 -11.81 -11.80
N CYS A 110 5.71 -11.80 -11.20
CA CYS A 110 6.25 -12.99 -10.55
C CYS A 110 5.56 -13.21 -9.20
N LEU A 111 5.12 -14.45 -8.94
CA LEU A 111 4.44 -14.82 -7.68
C LEU A 111 5.29 -14.58 -6.43
N LEU A 112 6.63 -14.58 -6.58
CA LEU A 112 7.55 -14.37 -5.48
C LEU A 112 7.79 -12.88 -5.17
N SER A 113 7.66 -12.00 -6.16
CA SER A 113 7.98 -10.57 -6.01
C SER A 113 7.16 -9.87 -4.92
N PRO A 114 5.83 -10.08 -4.78
CA PRO A 114 5.08 -9.51 -3.68
C PRO A 114 5.63 -9.93 -2.32
N PHE A 115 6.02 -11.20 -2.15
CA PHE A 115 6.60 -11.68 -0.90
C PHE A 115 7.95 -11.02 -0.60
N LEU A 116 8.83 -10.89 -1.60
CA LEU A 116 10.12 -10.21 -1.44
C LEU A 116 9.94 -8.74 -1.06
N PHE A 117 9.00 -8.06 -1.70
CA PHE A 117 8.72 -6.66 -1.43
C PHE A 117 8.17 -6.45 -0.01
N LEU A 118 7.33 -7.36 0.48
CA LEU A 118 6.85 -7.31 1.87
C LEU A 118 7.97 -7.38 2.90
N LEU A 119 9.03 -8.15 2.63
CA LEU A 119 10.20 -8.21 3.53
C LEU A 119 10.97 -6.89 3.52
N VAL A 120 11.04 -6.22 2.37
CA VAL A 120 11.67 -4.90 2.25
C VAL A 120 10.90 -3.88 3.09
N ILE A 121 9.57 -3.82 2.96
CA ILE A 121 8.73 -2.94 3.78
C ILE A 121 8.85 -3.26 5.28
N ASP A 122 8.81 -4.54 5.66
CA ASP A 122 8.99 -4.95 7.07
C ASP A 122 10.34 -4.48 7.62
N ARG A 123 11.40 -4.54 6.81
CA ARG A 123 12.73 -4.07 7.20
C ARG A 123 12.80 -2.56 7.35
N ILE A 124 12.25 -1.82 6.40
CA ILE A 124 12.17 -0.34 6.46
C ILE A 124 11.51 0.04 7.76
N MET A 125 10.34 -0.53 8.03
CA MET A 125 9.56 -0.14 9.19
C MET A 125 10.18 -0.56 10.51
N LYS A 126 10.80 -1.74 10.60
CA LYS A 126 11.60 -2.12 11.79
C LYS A 126 12.75 -1.17 12.07
N THR A 127 13.34 -0.62 11.01
CA THR A 127 14.47 0.31 11.13
C THR A 127 13.98 1.70 11.50
N SER A 128 12.82 2.12 10.97
CA SER A 128 12.31 3.47 11.18
C SER A 128 11.54 3.66 12.49
N THR A 129 10.95 2.59 13.05
CA THR A 129 10.15 2.64 14.28
C THR A 129 10.89 2.14 15.53
N SER A 130 12.20 1.85 15.45
CA SER A 130 12.96 1.32 16.60
C SER A 130 13.30 2.38 17.65
N ASP A 131 13.45 3.64 17.23
CA ASP A 131 14.13 4.67 18.03
C ASP A 131 13.16 5.62 18.76
N GLY A 132 11.85 5.45 18.61
CA GLY A 132 10.88 6.32 19.27
C GLY A 132 9.43 5.83 19.24
N LYS A 133 8.65 6.30 20.22
CA LYS A 133 7.23 6.03 20.38
C LYS A 133 6.40 7.13 19.69
N HIS A 134 6.41 7.10 18.36
CA HIS A 134 5.81 8.14 17.51
C HIS A 134 4.44 7.72 16.94
N GLY A 135 3.94 6.54 17.31
CA GLY A 135 2.64 6.03 16.88
C GLY A 135 1.48 6.56 17.69
N ILE A 136 0.27 6.26 17.23
CA ILE A 136 -0.95 6.53 18.00
C ILE A 136 -1.11 5.50 19.12
N GLN A 137 -1.71 5.91 20.25
CA GLN A 137 -1.96 4.97 21.34
C GLN A 137 -3.13 4.04 20.96
N TRP A 138 -2.85 2.76 20.74
CA TRP A 138 -3.86 1.78 20.32
C TRP A 138 -4.49 1.03 21.50
N THR A 139 -3.65 0.60 22.45
CA THR A 139 -4.10 0.03 23.74
C THR A 139 -3.24 0.58 24.86
N ALA A 140 -3.57 0.36 26.13
CA ALA A 140 -2.77 0.85 27.26
C ALA A 140 -1.26 0.50 27.21
N ARG A 141 -0.86 -0.51 26.42
CA ARG A 141 0.54 -0.96 26.32
C ARG A 141 1.12 -0.90 24.90
N MET A 142 0.31 -0.61 23.89
CA MET A 142 0.72 -0.70 22.49
C MET A 142 0.45 0.60 21.75
N GLN A 143 1.42 1.00 20.94
CA GLN A 143 1.26 2.05 19.94
C GLN A 143 1.18 1.43 18.56
N LEU A 144 0.46 2.12 17.68
CA LEU A 144 0.32 1.77 16.28
C LEU A 144 1.02 2.85 15.45
N ASP A 145 2.15 2.49 14.85
CA ASP A 145 2.96 3.42 14.05
C ASP A 145 2.53 3.53 12.61
N ASP A 146 2.00 2.44 12.06
CA ASP A 146 1.66 2.28 10.66
C ASP A 146 0.54 1.26 10.46
N LEU A 147 -0.17 1.43 9.34
CA LEU A 147 -0.98 0.42 8.68
C LEU A 147 -0.39 0.19 7.30
N HIS A 148 -0.22 -1.07 6.91
CA HIS A 148 0.26 -1.37 5.57
C HIS A 148 -0.41 -2.62 4.97
N PHE A 149 -0.78 -2.48 3.70
CA PHE A 149 -1.29 -3.56 2.89
C PHE A 149 -0.57 -3.59 1.55
N ALA A 150 0.14 -4.68 1.29
CA ALA A 150 1.01 -4.82 0.12
C ALA A 150 2.03 -3.67 0.04
N GLY A 151 1.85 -2.74 -0.91
CA GLY A 151 2.72 -1.58 -1.09
C GLY A 151 2.17 -0.26 -0.56
N ASP A 152 0.91 -0.23 -0.13
CA ASP A 152 0.28 0.97 0.42
C ASP A 152 0.64 1.09 1.91
N LEU A 153 1.37 2.14 2.27
CA LEU A 153 1.85 2.39 3.63
C LEU A 153 1.23 3.68 4.18
N ALA A 154 0.51 3.57 5.28
CA ALA A 154 -0.07 4.70 6.00
C ALA A 154 0.60 4.82 7.38
N LEU A 155 1.38 5.87 7.58
CA LEU A 155 1.99 6.22 8.86
C LEU A 155 1.01 7.01 9.71
N LEU A 156 0.99 6.77 11.02
CA LEU A 156 0.04 7.37 11.96
C LEU A 156 0.78 8.09 13.08
N SER A 157 0.42 9.34 13.39
CA SER A 157 0.99 10.09 14.54
C SER A 157 -0.03 11.10 15.10
N HIS A 158 0.13 11.50 16.36
CA HIS A 158 -0.72 12.54 16.96
C HIS A 158 -0.22 13.96 16.73
N THR A 159 1.09 14.13 16.49
CA THR A 159 1.71 15.46 16.38
C THR A 159 2.46 15.61 15.06
N GLN A 160 2.53 16.83 14.55
CA GLN A 160 3.25 17.17 13.33
C GLN A 160 4.74 16.83 13.45
N GLN A 161 5.37 17.12 14.60
CA GLN A 161 6.79 16.82 14.82
C GLN A 161 7.07 15.31 14.73
N GLN A 162 6.27 14.49 15.41
CA GLN A 162 6.41 13.04 15.35
C GLN A 162 6.17 12.51 13.93
N MET A 163 5.21 13.08 13.20
CA MET A 163 4.97 12.72 11.81
C MET A 163 6.18 13.07 10.92
N GLN A 164 6.78 14.25 11.11
CA GLN A 164 7.97 14.66 10.36
C GLN A 164 9.16 13.74 10.65
N GLU A 165 9.47 13.49 11.93
CA GLU A 165 10.55 12.60 12.34
C GLU A 165 10.35 11.17 11.78
N LYS A 166 9.12 10.66 11.84
CA LYS A 166 8.77 9.35 11.28
C LYS A 166 8.93 9.30 9.77
N THR A 167 8.48 10.34 9.07
CA THR A 167 8.58 10.45 7.61
C THR A 167 10.04 10.49 7.17
N THR A 168 10.87 11.31 7.82
CA THR A 168 12.33 11.38 7.56
C THR A 168 13.02 10.05 7.86
N SER A 169 12.65 9.38 8.94
CA SER A 169 13.19 8.07 9.32
C SER A 169 12.82 6.99 8.28
N VAL A 170 11.58 6.97 7.82
CA VAL A 170 11.12 6.06 6.75
C VAL A 170 11.84 6.36 5.43
N ALA A 171 11.98 7.62 5.03
CA ALA A 171 12.73 8.02 3.84
C ALA A 171 14.18 7.53 3.89
N ALA A 172 14.88 7.78 5.00
CA ALA A 172 16.26 7.34 5.19
C ALA A 172 16.39 5.80 5.13
N ALA A 173 15.51 5.07 5.83
CA ALA A 173 15.50 3.61 5.82
C ALA A 173 15.18 3.05 4.42
N SER A 174 14.28 3.70 3.66
CA SER A 174 13.90 3.32 2.30
C SER A 174 15.08 3.47 1.33
N ALA A 175 15.83 4.57 1.43
CA ALA A 175 17.02 4.79 0.61
C ALA A 175 18.06 3.68 0.81
N THR A 176 18.20 3.13 2.03
CA THR A 176 19.15 2.02 2.30
C THR A 176 18.83 0.72 1.55
N VAL A 177 17.58 0.53 1.14
CA VAL A 177 17.12 -0.65 0.39
C VAL A 177 16.84 -0.33 -1.09
N GLY A 178 17.19 0.88 -1.54
CA GLY A 178 17.03 1.35 -2.92
C GLY A 178 15.62 1.85 -3.27
N LEU A 179 14.77 2.12 -2.28
CA LEU A 179 13.45 2.71 -2.51
C LEU A 179 13.48 4.22 -2.29
N ASN A 180 12.84 4.94 -3.22
CA ASN A 180 12.61 6.38 -3.14
C ASN A 180 11.12 6.63 -2.96
N ILE A 181 10.78 7.54 -2.06
CA ILE A 181 9.40 7.97 -1.83
C ILE A 181 9.00 8.89 -2.98
N ASP A 182 7.83 8.65 -3.57
CA ASP A 182 7.24 9.53 -4.58
C ASP A 182 6.54 10.68 -3.86
N GLU A 183 7.21 11.82 -3.77
CA GLU A 183 6.70 13.04 -3.12
C GLU A 183 5.41 13.56 -3.77
N GLY A 184 5.30 13.40 -5.10
CA GLY A 184 4.14 13.85 -5.87
C GLY A 184 2.90 13.00 -5.64
N LYS A 185 3.05 11.72 -5.28
CA LYS A 185 1.94 10.81 -4.95
C LYS A 185 1.71 10.64 -3.46
N SER A 186 2.72 10.85 -2.62
CA SER A 186 2.58 10.78 -1.17
C SER A 186 1.73 11.94 -0.67
N LYS A 187 0.83 11.68 0.28
CA LYS A 187 -0.17 12.66 0.76
C LYS A 187 -0.26 12.66 2.27
N ILE A 188 -0.57 13.83 2.82
CA ILE A 188 -0.90 14.00 4.23
C ILE A 188 -2.41 14.24 4.37
N LEU A 189 -3.04 13.50 5.29
CA LEU A 189 -4.36 13.80 5.79
C LEU A 189 -4.28 14.16 7.27
N GLN A 190 -4.99 15.22 7.66
CA GLN A 190 -4.95 15.77 9.01
C GLN A 190 -6.36 15.90 9.59
N TYR A 191 -6.51 15.56 10.86
CA TYR A 191 -7.74 15.71 11.62
C TYR A 191 -7.50 16.49 12.91
N ASN A 192 -8.47 17.31 13.30
CA ASN A 192 -8.50 18.07 14.55
C ASN A 192 -7.18 18.78 14.88
N THR A 193 -6.59 19.41 13.87
CA THR A 193 -5.33 20.15 14.05
C THR A 193 -5.43 21.54 13.47
N ALA A 194 -4.91 22.51 14.22
CA ALA A 194 -4.77 23.91 13.80
C ALA A 194 -3.37 24.20 13.23
N CYS A 195 -2.49 23.18 13.16
CA CYS A 195 -1.11 23.35 12.73
C CYS A 195 -1.04 23.40 11.20
N ASN A 196 -0.51 24.49 10.65
CA ASN A 196 -0.28 24.66 9.20
C ASN A 196 1.15 24.28 8.79
N ASN A 197 1.92 23.66 9.68
CA ASN A 197 3.29 23.26 9.35
C ASN A 197 3.24 22.03 8.44
N ARG A 198 3.83 22.16 7.26
CA ARG A 198 3.88 21.09 6.27
C ARG A 198 4.85 20.00 6.69
N ILE A 199 4.56 18.78 6.26
CA ILE A 199 5.50 17.66 6.33
C ILE A 199 6.34 17.69 5.06
N THR A 200 7.65 17.52 5.19
CA THR A 200 8.59 17.57 4.06
C THR A 200 9.38 16.29 3.91
N ILE A 201 9.76 15.96 2.67
CA ILE A 201 10.74 14.93 2.33
C ILE A 201 11.79 15.61 1.46
N ASP A 202 13.07 15.48 1.82
CA ASP A 202 14.20 16.10 1.10
C ASP A 202 14.08 17.61 0.81
N GLY A 203 13.27 18.32 1.62
CA GLY A 203 13.01 19.75 1.49
C GLY A 203 11.78 20.11 0.64
N GLU A 204 11.13 19.13 0.02
CA GLU A 204 9.88 19.29 -0.73
C GLU A 204 8.67 19.02 0.16
N ASP A 205 7.64 19.85 0.01
CA ASP A 205 6.39 19.76 0.79
C ASP A 205 5.51 18.62 0.28
N LEU A 206 5.06 17.74 1.19
CA LEU A 206 4.00 16.79 0.88
C LEU A 206 2.65 17.50 0.79
N GLU A 207 1.82 17.07 -0.15
CA GLU A 207 0.50 17.68 -0.36
C GLU A 207 -0.47 17.28 0.76
N ASP A 208 -1.01 18.30 1.44
CA ASP A 208 -2.15 18.18 2.35
C ASP A 208 -3.45 18.04 1.56
N VAL A 209 -4.12 16.90 1.69
CA VAL A 209 -5.38 16.63 1.00
C VAL A 209 -6.54 16.58 1.99
N LYS A 210 -7.76 16.72 1.47
CA LYS A 210 -8.99 16.51 2.27
C LYS A 210 -9.58 15.12 2.08
N THR A 211 -9.27 14.48 0.96
CA THR A 211 -9.72 13.13 0.65
C THR A 211 -8.60 12.36 0.00
N PHE A 212 -8.56 11.05 0.22
CA PHE A 212 -7.63 10.18 -0.48
C PHE A 212 -8.24 8.80 -0.70
N THR A 213 -7.61 8.02 -1.59
CA THR A 213 -8.02 6.63 -1.85
C THR A 213 -7.06 5.68 -1.14
N TYR A 214 -7.54 5.01 -0.09
CA TYR A 214 -6.84 3.90 0.57
C TYR A 214 -7.42 2.58 0.08
N LEU A 215 -6.62 1.73 -0.56
CA LEU A 215 -7.06 0.41 -1.00
C LEU A 215 -8.39 0.46 -1.77
N CYS A 216 -8.52 1.38 -2.72
CA CYS A 216 -9.75 1.65 -3.50
C CYS A 216 -10.95 2.23 -2.73
N SER A 217 -10.82 2.55 -1.45
CA SER A 217 -11.84 3.22 -0.65
C SER A 217 -11.46 4.68 -0.34
N ILE A 218 -12.42 5.60 -0.44
CA ILE A 218 -12.20 7.01 -0.15
C ILE A 218 -12.25 7.24 1.36
N ILE A 219 -11.17 7.81 1.90
CA ILE A 219 -11.10 8.33 3.26
C ILE A 219 -11.17 9.86 3.17
N ASP A 220 -12.08 10.44 3.94
CA ASP A 220 -12.38 11.88 3.94
C ASP A 220 -12.00 12.52 5.28
N ALA A 221 -11.62 13.79 5.23
CA ALA A 221 -11.28 14.64 6.38
C ALA A 221 -12.44 14.82 7.38
N HIS A 222 -13.69 14.56 6.99
CA HIS A 222 -14.82 14.56 7.91
C HIS A 222 -15.16 13.17 8.46
N GLY A 223 -14.40 12.13 8.09
CA GLY A 223 -14.64 10.75 8.51
C GLY A 223 -15.89 10.11 7.90
N GLY A 224 -16.56 10.78 6.96
CA GLY A 224 -17.80 10.30 6.37
C GLY A 224 -17.60 9.15 5.37
N LEU A 225 -18.65 8.34 5.19
CA LEU A 225 -18.73 7.29 4.19
C LEU A 225 -19.38 7.73 2.87
N ASP A 226 -20.05 8.88 2.85
CA ASP A 226 -20.85 9.33 1.72
C ASP A 226 -20.03 9.47 0.44
N SER A 227 -18.84 10.08 0.53
CA SER A 227 -17.95 10.25 -0.63
C SER A 227 -17.50 8.91 -1.21
N ASP A 228 -17.17 7.94 -0.35
CA ASP A 228 -16.79 6.59 -0.75
C ASP A 228 -17.95 5.84 -1.40
N ALA A 229 -19.14 5.91 -0.81
CA ALA A 229 -20.35 5.30 -1.35
C ALA A 229 -20.69 5.88 -2.73
N GLN A 230 -20.61 7.20 -2.90
CA GLN A 230 -20.84 7.85 -4.20
C GLN A 230 -19.82 7.42 -5.26
N GLU A 231 -18.55 7.31 -4.90
CA GLU A 231 -17.50 6.84 -5.82
C GLU A 231 -17.75 5.39 -6.26
N ARG A 232 -18.09 4.50 -5.33
CA ARG A 232 -18.44 3.09 -5.65
C ARG A 232 -19.67 3.00 -6.54
N ILE A 233 -20.71 3.78 -6.26
CA ILE A 233 -21.90 3.90 -7.13
C ILE A 233 -21.49 4.40 -8.52
N GLY A 234 -20.61 5.41 -8.60
CA GLY A 234 -20.08 5.94 -9.84
C GLY A 234 -19.36 4.87 -10.69
N LYS A 235 -18.42 4.14 -10.09
CA LYS A 235 -17.69 3.03 -10.73
C LYS A 235 -18.62 1.92 -11.20
N ALA A 236 -19.59 1.53 -10.38
CA ALA A 236 -20.58 0.53 -10.75
C ALA A 236 -21.46 0.97 -11.93
N ARG A 237 -21.90 2.24 -11.95
CA ARG A 237 -22.62 2.81 -13.09
C ARG A 237 -21.77 2.81 -14.35
N ALA A 238 -20.49 3.20 -14.25
CA ALA A 238 -19.57 3.17 -15.38
C ALA A 238 -19.38 1.75 -15.94
N ALA A 239 -19.15 0.76 -15.07
CA ALA A 239 -19.05 -0.65 -15.46
C ALA A 239 -20.34 -1.15 -16.12
N HIS A 240 -21.50 -0.80 -15.57
CA HIS A 240 -22.79 -1.14 -16.17
C HIS A 240 -22.95 -0.54 -17.57
N LEU A 241 -22.56 0.72 -17.76
CA LEU A 241 -22.64 1.39 -19.06
C LEU A 241 -21.67 0.79 -20.09
N GLN A 242 -20.46 0.40 -19.68
CA GLN A 242 -19.51 -0.27 -20.58
C GLN A 242 -20.06 -1.59 -21.14
N LEU A 243 -20.90 -2.28 -20.36
CA LEU A 243 -21.53 -3.54 -20.74
C LEU A 243 -22.88 -3.37 -21.47
N LYS A 244 -23.24 -2.14 -21.89
CA LYS A 244 -24.51 -1.84 -22.61
C LYS A 244 -24.81 -2.78 -23.79
N ASN A 245 -23.78 -3.15 -24.55
CA ASN A 245 -23.94 -4.06 -25.69
C ASN A 245 -24.31 -5.48 -25.26
N ILE A 246 -23.86 -5.92 -24.08
CA ILE A 246 -24.22 -7.21 -23.49
C ILE A 246 -25.68 -7.19 -23.05
N TRP A 247 -26.10 -6.14 -22.35
CA TRP A 247 -27.48 -6.00 -21.86
C TRP A 247 -28.51 -5.95 -23.00
N ASN A 248 -28.14 -5.35 -24.12
CA ASN A 248 -29.00 -5.26 -25.31
C ASN A 248 -28.98 -6.53 -26.18
N SER A 249 -28.11 -7.49 -25.89
CA SER A 249 -28.00 -8.72 -26.66
C SER A 249 -29.18 -9.65 -26.41
N LYS A 250 -29.95 -9.93 -27.46
CA LYS A 250 -31.03 -10.94 -27.44
C LYS A 250 -30.50 -12.38 -27.38
N LYS A 251 -29.19 -12.58 -27.52
CA LYS A 251 -28.56 -13.92 -27.54
C LYS A 251 -28.28 -14.48 -26.14
N LEU A 252 -28.32 -13.62 -25.11
CA LEU A 252 -27.99 -14.00 -23.74
C LEU A 252 -29.28 -14.23 -22.95
N SER A 253 -29.27 -15.26 -22.10
CA SER A 253 -30.37 -15.50 -21.16
C SER A 253 -30.33 -14.49 -20.01
N THR A 254 -31.49 -14.25 -19.40
CA THR A 254 -31.61 -13.40 -18.20
C THR A 254 -30.66 -13.87 -17.09
N ASN A 255 -30.57 -15.18 -16.85
CA ASN A 255 -29.68 -15.76 -15.85
C ASN A 255 -28.19 -15.44 -16.13
N THR A 256 -27.79 -15.46 -17.40
CA THR A 256 -26.43 -15.10 -17.81
C THR A 256 -26.17 -13.62 -17.56
N ASN A 257 -27.11 -12.74 -17.93
CA ASN A 257 -27.00 -11.30 -17.68
C ASN A 257 -26.90 -10.98 -16.18
N VAL A 258 -27.69 -11.66 -15.34
CA VAL A 258 -27.62 -11.52 -13.87
C VAL A 258 -26.24 -11.95 -13.35
N SER A 259 -25.69 -13.06 -13.86
CA SER A 259 -24.35 -13.51 -13.49
C SER A 259 -23.26 -12.51 -13.88
N ILE A 260 -23.33 -11.94 -15.09
CA ILE A 260 -22.39 -10.91 -15.56
C ILE A 260 -22.52 -9.64 -14.69
N PHE A 261 -23.74 -9.23 -14.34
CA PHE A 261 -23.96 -8.10 -13.44
C PHE A 261 -23.34 -8.35 -12.05
N ASN A 262 -23.59 -9.53 -11.46
CA ASN A 262 -23.08 -9.89 -10.14
C ASN A 262 -21.54 -9.93 -10.10
N THR A 263 -20.88 -10.30 -11.20
CA THR A 263 -19.42 -10.43 -11.26
C THR A 263 -18.71 -9.15 -11.67
N ASN A 264 -19.33 -8.28 -12.47
CA ASN A 264 -18.65 -7.10 -13.05
C ASN A 264 -19.18 -5.75 -12.56
N VAL A 265 -20.41 -5.70 -12.02
CA VAL A 265 -21.03 -4.44 -11.56
C VAL A 265 -21.19 -4.45 -10.05
N LYS A 266 -21.78 -5.51 -9.49
CA LYS A 266 -22.01 -5.66 -8.05
C LYS A 266 -20.70 -5.69 -7.26
N THR A 267 -19.63 -6.22 -7.84
CA THR A 267 -18.30 -6.24 -7.24
C THR A 267 -17.75 -4.84 -6.94
N PHE A 268 -18.03 -3.83 -7.78
CA PHE A 268 -17.64 -2.44 -7.49
C PHE A 268 -18.49 -1.81 -6.38
N LEU A 269 -19.78 -2.15 -6.29
CA LEU A 269 -20.67 -1.64 -5.24
C LEU A 269 -20.27 -2.14 -3.85
N LEU A 270 -19.94 -3.43 -3.77
CA LEU A 270 -19.70 -4.14 -2.50
C LEU A 270 -18.22 -4.26 -2.16
N TYR A 271 -17.33 -3.63 -2.91
CA TYR A 271 -15.91 -3.66 -2.60
C TYR A 271 -15.65 -2.97 -1.24
N GLY A 272 -14.98 -3.67 -0.32
CA GLY A 272 -14.70 -3.16 1.03
C GLY A 272 -15.90 -3.22 1.99
N GLU A 273 -17.06 -3.65 1.52
CA GLU A 273 -18.26 -3.91 2.35
C GLU A 273 -18.29 -5.40 2.68
N GLU A 274 -17.72 -5.80 3.80
CA GLU A 274 -17.97 -7.13 4.36
C GLU A 274 -18.99 -7.00 5.50
N THR A 275 -20.10 -7.72 5.36
CA THR A 275 -21.13 -7.96 6.39
C THR A 275 -20.65 -8.94 7.45
#